data_AF-A0A7S3SVU6-F1
#
_entry.id   AF-A0A7S3SVU6-F1
#
_cell.length_a   1.000
_cell.length_b   1.000
_cell.length_c   1.000
_cell.angle_alpha   90.00
_cell.angle_beta   90.00
_cell.angle_gamma   90.00
#
_symmetry.space_group_name_H-M   'P 1'
#
loop_
_entity.id
_entity.type
_entity.pdbx_description
1 polymer ?
#
loop_
_entity_poly.entity_id
_entity_poly.type
_entity_poly.pdbx_seq_one_letter_code
_entity_poly.pdbx_strand_id
1 'polypeptide(L)'
;ALLCVTLPVQGSSSLLEHALVALDQAPRTLLTAVAKGPCAGEGQDCHQSGCCLDGGDKGLQCWQKDKFYAVCLRNETCQKGVHPGEKHGTYDQYGKFHLDEWSCAKLGNRSQAACETYEKEDDCPSARCDWFRTGKCMPKCGEFYSKEACPATHCVWDGKACGVDPCSGAGEDCSSTKCCSAGRGAGGQQCYVKNKYWATCLDYCDSNTTNKGWSCEKVGERTPLYAPCSWAGKDCSQTHCCGNIGFSCVIKDKDYTGCVQTAIHSTWADTAVQLPAGWDGTVLGKWTTEHAVAPAPQGAPLMGVSFFCFMAVLPNSTEVALMEVAKKTQQGIFGCNDSLVLNSWKSGFSSWDTAEATLKNTEVFFKVWDQVKEDGRYLKYDWTIKVDADCAFLPDRLRSHLWTLRVPAGVPVYIKNTNADAGLSNGQFLGAIEIFSRSAVQTYFDNAEGCKVSLGTHSGEDGYFKGCMDALGVGFMHDGEVLKPDSAASYCLTESKVSFHPLKDPAVLQNCYNAAMGKGIDWSHVTGR
;
A
#
# COMPACT_ATOMS: atom_id res chain seq x y z
N ALA A 1 1.40 -83.10 14.61
CA ALA A 1 2.83 -83.07 14.95
C ALA A 1 3.13 -81.67 15.50
N LEU A 2 2.77 -81.34 16.74
CA LEU A 2 3.55 -81.53 17.98
C LEU A 2 5.05 -81.32 17.81
N LEU A 3 5.58 -80.25 18.40
CA LEU A 3 6.60 -80.36 19.45
C LEU A 3 6.69 -79.06 20.28
N CYS A 4 6.12 -79.14 21.49
CA CYS A 4 6.50 -78.34 22.65
C CYS A 4 7.87 -78.82 23.15
N VAL A 5 8.70 -77.91 23.67
CA VAL A 5 9.77 -78.27 24.61
C VAL A 5 9.74 -77.32 25.82
N THR A 6 9.70 -77.93 26.99
CA THR A 6 9.66 -77.35 28.34
C THR A 6 11.06 -77.29 28.97
N LEU A 7 11.38 -76.16 29.63
CA LEU A 7 12.10 -75.85 30.90
C LEU A 7 13.15 -76.86 31.49
N PRO A 8 14.18 -76.37 32.22
CA PRO A 8 14.01 -76.11 33.67
C PRO A 8 14.75 -74.88 34.25
N VAL A 9 14.18 -74.41 35.37
CA VAL A 9 14.75 -73.50 36.35
C VAL A 9 15.55 -74.31 37.38
N GLN A 10 16.77 -73.87 37.73
CA GLN A 10 17.44 -74.24 38.97
C GLN A 10 18.06 -73.00 39.60
N GLY A 11 17.61 -72.69 40.82
CA GLY A 11 18.25 -71.73 41.71
C GLY A 11 19.41 -72.37 42.48
N SER A 12 20.35 -71.54 42.91
CA SER A 12 21.16 -71.80 44.09
C SER A 12 21.41 -70.49 44.83
N SER A 13 21.17 -70.56 46.13
CA SER A 13 21.24 -69.48 47.10
C SER A 13 22.59 -69.48 47.84
N SER A 14 22.85 -68.32 48.46
CA SER A 14 23.79 -68.09 49.58
C SER A 14 25.22 -67.75 49.21
N LEU A 15 25.58 -66.48 49.44
CA LEU A 15 26.54 -66.10 50.47
C LEU A 15 26.17 -64.68 50.99
N LEU A 16 25.62 -64.65 52.21
CA LEU A 16 25.65 -63.53 53.17
C LEU A 16 27.14 -63.17 53.43
N GLU A 17 27.59 -62.00 53.88
CA GLU A 17 27.04 -60.95 54.73
C GLU A 17 28.10 -59.82 54.75
N HIS A 18 27.69 -58.54 54.79
CA HIS A 18 28.15 -57.49 55.74
C HIS A 18 27.82 -56.07 55.23
N ALA A 19 26.93 -55.42 56.01
CA ALA A 19 26.67 -53.99 56.26
C ALA A 19 26.09 -53.11 55.12
N LEU A 20 24.77 -52.81 55.10
CA LEU A 20 24.06 -51.77 55.88
C LEU A 20 24.72 -50.38 55.85
N VAL A 21 24.14 -49.46 55.06
CA VAL A 21 23.67 -48.10 55.45
C VAL A 21 23.22 -47.32 54.19
N ALA A 22 22.12 -46.57 54.35
CA ALA A 22 21.58 -45.49 53.50
C ALA A 22 20.73 -45.86 52.26
N LEU A 23 19.43 -46.09 52.52
CA LEU A 23 18.35 -45.65 51.64
C LEU A 23 18.03 -44.19 51.98
N ASP A 24 18.40 -43.24 51.13
CA ASP A 24 17.59 -42.06 50.76
C ASP A 24 18.34 -41.27 49.68
N GLN A 25 17.91 -41.37 48.41
CA GLN A 25 18.15 -40.41 47.30
C GLN A 25 17.77 -41.05 45.96
N ALA A 26 16.48 -41.00 45.62
CA ALA A 26 16.05 -41.04 44.23
C ALA A 26 16.19 -39.62 43.63
N PRO A 27 16.63 -39.48 42.37
CA PRO A 27 16.86 -38.17 41.77
C PRO A 27 15.53 -37.43 41.57
N ARG A 28 15.46 -36.21 42.08
CA ARG A 28 14.41 -35.23 41.77
C ARG A 28 14.26 -35.15 40.26
N THR A 29 13.10 -35.55 39.76
CA THR A 29 12.64 -35.23 38.41
C THR A 29 12.73 -33.71 38.27
N LEU A 30 13.67 -33.23 37.45
CA LEU A 30 13.63 -31.85 36.96
C LEU A 30 12.31 -31.73 36.21
N LEU A 31 11.34 -31.06 36.83
CA LEU A 31 10.27 -30.40 36.09
C LEU A 31 10.97 -29.51 35.07
N THR A 32 10.93 -29.94 33.81
CA THR A 32 11.26 -29.08 32.68
C THR A 32 10.37 -27.85 32.81
N ALA A 33 11.00 -26.70 33.10
CA ALA A 33 10.33 -25.42 33.03
C ALA A 33 9.74 -25.30 31.63
N VAL A 34 8.41 -25.27 31.54
CA VAL A 34 7.72 -24.84 30.32
C VAL A 34 8.33 -23.48 29.98
N ALA A 35 8.94 -23.36 28.81
CA ALA A 35 9.51 -22.09 28.35
C ALA A 35 8.39 -21.05 28.41
N LYS A 36 8.51 -20.09 29.33
CA LYS A 36 7.61 -18.95 29.39
C LYS A 36 7.66 -18.29 28.01
N GLY A 37 6.50 -18.14 27.36
CA GLY A 37 6.40 -17.46 26.06
C GLY A 37 6.98 -16.04 26.11
N PRO A 38 7.10 -15.36 24.96
CA PRO A 38 7.63 -14.00 24.90
C PRO A 38 6.86 -13.05 25.82
N CYS A 39 7.54 -12.00 26.31
CA CYS A 39 6.91 -10.95 27.11
C CYS A 39 5.86 -10.21 26.27
N ALA A 40 4.73 -9.84 26.89
CA ALA A 40 3.62 -9.20 26.21
C ALA A 40 3.75 -7.67 26.21
N GLY A 41 3.29 -7.02 25.15
CA GLY A 41 3.18 -5.56 25.10
C GLY A 41 2.05 -5.02 26.00
N GLU A 42 1.97 -3.70 26.15
CA GLU A 42 0.86 -3.08 26.87
C GLU A 42 -0.50 -3.45 26.26
N GLY A 43 -1.47 -3.78 27.11
CA GLY A 43 -2.82 -4.17 26.68
C GLY A 43 -2.88 -5.58 26.09
N GLN A 44 -1.75 -6.28 25.94
CA GLN A 44 -1.71 -7.65 25.45
C GLN A 44 -1.77 -8.68 26.58
N ASP A 45 -2.22 -9.87 26.22
CA ASP A 45 -2.37 -10.99 27.14
C ASP A 45 -1.01 -11.52 27.59
N CYS A 46 -0.80 -11.55 28.90
CA CYS A 46 0.43 -11.99 29.54
C CYS A 46 0.22 -13.20 30.48
N HIS A 47 -0.93 -13.89 30.42
CA HIS A 47 -1.25 -14.95 31.39
C HIS A 47 -0.25 -16.13 31.36
N GLN A 48 0.30 -16.46 30.18
CA GLN A 48 1.23 -17.59 30.03
C GLN A 48 2.67 -17.22 30.40
N SER A 49 3.14 -16.04 29.99
CA SER A 49 4.51 -15.60 30.24
C SER A 49 4.68 -14.99 31.63
N GLY A 50 3.63 -14.34 32.15
CA GLY A 50 3.70 -13.48 33.32
C GLY A 50 4.72 -12.35 33.16
N CYS A 51 5.06 -11.97 31.92
CA CYS A 51 6.09 -11.00 31.60
C CYS A 51 5.54 -9.91 30.70
N CYS A 52 5.93 -8.66 30.96
CA CYS A 52 5.62 -7.51 30.12
C CYS A 52 6.89 -6.95 29.48
N LEU A 53 6.76 -6.41 28.27
CA LEU A 53 7.79 -5.57 27.66
C LEU A 53 7.97 -4.27 28.47
N ASP A 54 9.15 -3.67 28.36
CA ASP A 54 9.39 -2.34 28.91
C ASP A 54 8.42 -1.33 28.28
N GLY A 55 7.80 -0.48 29.10
CA GLY A 55 6.70 0.35 28.62
C GLY A 55 6.11 1.29 29.67
N GLY A 56 5.51 2.38 29.22
CA GLY A 56 5.00 3.45 30.09
C GLY A 56 6.09 4.16 30.90
N ASP A 57 5.70 5.17 31.66
CA ASP A 57 6.63 6.06 32.37
C ASP A 57 7.37 5.36 33.53
N LYS A 58 6.81 4.24 34.02
CA LYS A 58 7.30 3.51 35.20
C LYS A 58 7.31 1.99 35.02
N GLY A 59 7.20 1.51 33.79
CA GLY A 59 7.09 0.08 33.51
C GLY A 59 5.67 -0.46 33.60
N LEU A 60 5.46 -1.61 32.98
CA LEU A 60 4.19 -2.32 32.91
C LEU A 60 4.15 -3.44 33.95
N GLN A 61 2.97 -3.70 34.51
CA GLN A 61 2.73 -4.86 35.37
C GLN A 61 1.69 -5.76 34.73
N CYS A 62 1.99 -7.07 34.66
CA CYS A 62 1.02 -8.08 34.26
C CYS A 62 0.04 -8.30 35.41
N TRP A 63 -1.22 -7.93 35.17
CA TRP A 63 -2.31 -8.07 36.13
C TRP A 63 -3.26 -9.16 35.69
N GLN A 64 -3.42 -10.15 36.55
CA GLN A 64 -4.32 -11.25 36.30
C GLN A 64 -5.78 -10.80 36.44
N LYS A 65 -6.58 -11.06 35.42
CA LYS A 65 -8.04 -11.02 35.55
C LYS A 65 -8.48 -12.32 36.20
N ASP A 66 -8.26 -13.45 35.52
CA ASP A 66 -8.60 -14.79 35.96
C ASP A 66 -7.51 -15.81 35.56
N LYS A 67 -7.78 -17.12 35.71
CA LYS A 67 -6.80 -18.18 35.41
C LYS A 67 -6.46 -18.33 33.91
N PHE A 68 -7.22 -17.72 33.02
CA PHE A 68 -7.06 -17.81 31.57
C PHE A 68 -6.63 -16.50 30.93
N TYR A 69 -6.69 -15.38 31.66
CA TYR A 69 -6.39 -14.07 31.11
C TYR A 69 -5.69 -13.14 32.11
N ALA A 70 -4.65 -12.47 31.62
CA ALA A 70 -3.95 -11.42 32.33
C ALA A 70 -3.49 -10.38 31.32
N VAL A 71 -3.30 -9.13 31.72
CA VAL A 71 -2.89 -8.07 30.77
C VAL A 71 -1.81 -7.17 31.36
N CYS A 72 -0.91 -6.71 30.51
CA CYS A 72 0.12 -5.74 30.88
C CYS A 72 -0.48 -4.32 30.93
N LEU A 73 -0.49 -3.69 32.12
CA LEU A 73 -1.01 -2.33 32.31
C LEU A 73 0.07 -1.38 32.84
N ARG A 74 0.02 -0.12 32.40
CA ARG A 74 0.80 0.98 32.98
C ARG A 74 0.41 1.28 34.42
N ASN A 75 -0.85 1.05 34.77
CA ASN A 75 -1.39 1.42 36.07
C ASN A 75 -0.61 0.74 37.21
N GLU A 76 -0.22 1.54 38.20
CA GLU A 76 0.45 1.07 39.39
C GLU A 76 -0.46 0.17 40.24
N THR A 77 -1.77 0.33 40.08
CA THR A 77 -2.78 -0.36 40.89
C THR A 77 -3.85 -1.01 40.02
N CYS A 78 -4.20 -2.26 40.32
CA CYS A 78 -5.37 -2.96 39.79
C CYS A 78 -6.39 -3.12 40.90
N GLN A 79 -7.66 -2.77 40.65
CA GLN A 79 -8.75 -2.91 41.62
C GLN A 79 -9.44 -4.26 41.47
N LYS A 80 -9.58 -5.02 42.56
CA LYS A 80 -10.29 -6.30 42.52
C LYS A 80 -11.78 -6.12 42.25
N GLY A 81 -12.38 -7.06 41.52
CA GLY A 81 -13.82 -7.10 41.24
C GLY A 81 -14.16 -6.79 39.77
N VAL A 82 -15.44 -6.53 39.49
CA VAL A 82 -15.93 -6.23 38.13
C VAL A 82 -15.57 -4.80 37.75
N HIS A 83 -14.89 -4.64 36.61
CA HIS A 83 -14.50 -3.31 36.10
C HIS A 83 -15.63 -2.70 35.24
N PRO A 84 -15.78 -1.35 35.22
CA PRO A 84 -16.75 -0.68 34.36
C PRO A 84 -16.57 -1.05 32.88
N GLY A 85 -17.64 -1.56 32.25
CA GLY A 85 -17.62 -1.95 30.83
C GLY A 85 -17.22 -3.40 30.56
N GLU A 86 -17.01 -4.21 31.59
CA GLU A 86 -16.82 -5.66 31.44
C GLU A 86 -18.04 -6.30 30.78
N LYS A 87 -17.79 -7.18 29.81
CA LYS A 87 -18.83 -7.88 29.03
C LYS A 87 -18.65 -9.40 29.04
N HIS A 88 -17.51 -9.88 29.53
CA HIS A 88 -17.23 -11.29 29.69
C HIS A 88 -17.68 -11.76 31.07
N GLY A 89 -18.13 -13.01 31.13
CA GLY A 89 -18.74 -13.59 32.32
C GLY A 89 -19.12 -15.05 32.11
N THR A 90 -19.62 -15.68 33.16
CA THR A 90 -20.06 -17.07 33.13
C THR A 90 -21.48 -17.20 33.67
N TYR A 91 -22.20 -18.22 33.19
CA TYR A 91 -23.52 -18.56 33.70
C TYR A 91 -23.36 -19.54 34.87
N ASP A 92 -24.08 -19.29 35.96
CA ASP A 92 -24.19 -20.27 37.03
C ASP A 92 -25.13 -21.42 36.66
N GLN A 93 -25.21 -22.43 37.53
CA GLN A 93 -26.08 -23.60 37.36
C GLN A 93 -27.59 -23.27 37.27
N TYR A 94 -27.98 -22.02 37.53
CA TYR A 94 -29.35 -21.52 37.45
C TYR A 94 -29.57 -20.60 36.24
N GLY A 95 -28.58 -20.45 35.36
CA GLY A 95 -28.67 -19.62 34.16
C GLY A 95 -28.57 -18.12 34.43
N LYS A 96 -28.07 -17.69 35.60
CA LYS A 96 -27.78 -16.28 35.87
C LYS A 96 -26.36 -15.95 35.41
N PHE A 97 -26.24 -14.91 34.59
CA PHE A 97 -24.95 -14.41 34.11
C PHE A 97 -24.24 -13.60 35.19
N HIS A 98 -22.99 -13.97 35.49
CA HIS A 98 -22.10 -13.24 36.39
C HIS A 98 -20.91 -12.72 35.59
N LEU A 99 -20.66 -11.41 35.66
CA LEU A 99 -19.51 -10.79 35.01
C LEU A 99 -18.21 -11.29 35.65
N ASP A 100 -17.17 -11.41 34.84
CA ASP A 100 -15.87 -11.81 35.32
C ASP A 100 -15.28 -10.76 36.28
N GLU A 101 -14.73 -11.24 37.38
CA GLU A 101 -14.05 -10.40 38.36
C GLU A 101 -12.54 -10.44 38.16
N TRP A 102 -11.90 -9.27 38.28
CA TRP A 102 -10.46 -9.18 38.26
C TRP A 102 -9.89 -9.61 39.62
N SER A 103 -9.06 -10.66 39.62
CA SER A 103 -8.27 -11.07 40.78
C SER A 103 -7.17 -10.06 41.11
N CYS A 104 -6.69 -9.31 40.12
CA CYS A 104 -5.57 -8.38 40.22
C CYS A 104 -4.33 -9.01 40.86
N ALA A 105 -4.11 -10.31 40.68
CA ALA A 105 -2.85 -10.92 41.07
C ALA A 105 -1.72 -10.36 40.18
N LYS A 106 -0.61 -9.99 40.79
CA LYS A 106 0.60 -9.60 40.06
C LYS A 106 1.26 -10.85 39.51
N LEU A 107 1.38 -10.95 38.20
CA LEU A 107 2.17 -11.99 37.55
C LEU A 107 3.53 -11.42 37.17
N GLY A 108 4.60 -12.09 37.62
CA GLY A 108 5.98 -11.66 37.37
C GLY A 108 6.33 -10.27 37.92
N ASN A 109 7.53 -9.82 37.57
CA ASN A 109 8.03 -8.51 37.96
C ASN A 109 7.45 -7.43 37.05
N ARG A 110 7.32 -6.21 37.59
CA ARG A 110 7.08 -5.01 36.78
C ARG A 110 8.26 -4.82 35.81
N SER A 111 7.97 -4.54 34.55
CA SER A 111 8.99 -4.20 33.54
C SER A 111 9.61 -2.83 33.81
N GLN A 112 10.63 -2.43 33.05
CA GLN A 112 11.22 -1.11 33.19
C GLN A 112 10.42 -0.05 32.43
N ALA A 113 10.66 1.22 32.73
CA ALA A 113 10.09 2.33 31.97
C ALA A 113 10.47 2.25 30.48
N ALA A 114 9.60 2.76 29.61
CA ALA A 114 9.88 2.82 28.18
C ALA A 114 11.15 3.64 27.89
N CYS A 115 11.90 3.29 26.84
CA CYS A 115 13.12 4.03 26.48
C CYS A 115 12.81 5.49 26.15
N GLU A 116 11.63 5.76 25.58
CA GLU A 116 11.19 7.07 25.14
C GLU A 116 10.96 8.05 26.32
N THR A 117 10.99 7.57 27.56
CA THR A 117 10.85 8.39 28.77
C THR A 117 12.13 9.13 29.14
N TYR A 118 13.28 8.72 28.59
CA TYR A 118 14.57 9.37 28.85
C TYR A 118 14.86 10.42 27.76
N GLU A 119 14.80 11.69 28.15
CA GLU A 119 14.96 12.84 27.24
C GLU A 119 16.42 13.28 27.03
N LYS A 120 17.38 12.67 27.73
CA LYS A 120 18.80 12.99 27.66
C LYS A 120 19.62 11.75 27.33
N GLU A 121 20.66 11.94 26.53
CA GLU A 121 21.56 10.86 26.11
C GLU A 121 22.22 10.16 27.31
N ASP A 122 22.70 10.93 28.29
CA ASP A 122 23.33 10.41 29.51
C ASP A 122 22.38 9.57 30.39
N ASP A 123 21.07 9.84 30.30
CA ASP A 123 20.04 9.13 31.06
C ASP A 123 19.51 7.89 30.30
N CYS A 124 19.84 7.74 29.01
CA CYS A 124 19.36 6.65 28.18
C CYS A 124 20.05 5.32 28.57
N PRO A 125 19.32 4.32 29.09
CA PRO A 125 19.94 3.12 29.66
C PRO A 125 20.46 2.19 28.56
N SER A 126 21.75 2.32 28.24
CA SER A 126 22.45 1.62 27.15
C SER A 126 22.41 0.09 27.21
N ALA A 127 22.06 -0.50 28.35
CA ALA A 127 21.85 -1.94 28.47
C ALA A 127 20.68 -2.42 27.58
N ARG A 128 19.62 -1.61 27.44
CA ARG A 128 18.33 -1.99 26.81
C ARG A 128 17.81 -1.00 25.77
N CYS A 129 18.32 0.24 25.78
CA CYS A 129 17.95 1.31 24.87
C CYS A 129 19.18 1.81 24.11
N ASP A 130 18.95 2.43 22.96
CA ASP A 130 19.95 3.18 22.20
C ASP A 130 19.50 4.64 22.06
N TRP A 131 20.44 5.56 22.17
CA TRP A 131 20.22 6.96 21.79
C TRP A 131 20.25 7.07 20.27
N PHE A 132 19.09 7.30 19.66
CA PHE A 132 18.97 7.33 18.21
C PHE A 132 19.34 8.71 17.65
N ARG A 133 19.79 8.76 16.40
CA ARG A 133 20.23 9.99 15.69
C ARG A 133 19.18 11.12 15.61
N THR A 134 17.92 10.82 15.93
CA THR A 134 16.84 11.82 16.06
C THR A 134 16.89 12.57 17.41
N GLY A 135 17.82 12.22 18.31
CA GLY A 135 17.95 12.79 19.65
C GLY A 135 16.92 12.22 20.63
N LYS A 136 16.53 10.95 20.47
CA LYS A 136 15.58 10.27 21.35
C LYS A 136 16.15 8.94 21.82
N CYS A 137 15.87 8.57 23.07
CA CYS A 137 16.18 7.25 23.60
C CYS A 137 15.11 6.25 23.13
N MET A 138 15.53 5.17 22.47
CA MET A 138 14.65 4.22 21.80
C MET A 138 15.03 2.78 22.16
N PRO A 139 14.10 1.80 22.16
CA PRO A 139 14.41 0.41 22.45
C PRO A 139 15.29 -0.21 21.36
N LYS A 140 16.24 -1.08 21.72
CA LYS A 140 17.11 -1.71 20.72
C LYS A 140 16.30 -2.54 19.71
N CYS A 141 16.57 -2.36 18.42
CA CYS A 141 15.85 -3.08 17.36
C CYS A 141 15.99 -4.61 17.45
N GLY A 142 17.15 -5.11 17.89
CA GLY A 142 17.41 -6.55 18.02
C GLY A 142 16.56 -7.28 19.08
N GLU A 143 15.82 -6.55 19.92
CA GLU A 143 14.90 -7.13 20.91
C GLU A 143 13.57 -7.57 20.29
N PHE A 144 13.29 -7.19 19.03
CA PHE A 144 12.04 -7.51 18.34
C PHE A 144 12.23 -8.65 17.35
N TYR A 145 11.55 -9.78 17.62
CA TYR A 145 11.71 -11.03 16.86
C TYR A 145 10.60 -11.30 15.83
N SER A 146 9.68 -10.35 15.62
CA SER A 146 8.66 -10.45 14.58
C SER A 146 8.44 -9.12 13.87
N LYS A 147 7.90 -9.20 12.65
CA LYS A 147 7.55 -8.05 11.82
C LYS A 147 6.56 -7.11 12.53
N GLU A 148 5.57 -7.67 13.21
CA GLU A 148 4.52 -6.92 13.91
C GLU A 148 5.05 -6.21 15.15
N ALA A 149 6.07 -6.79 15.79
CA ALA A 149 6.71 -6.21 16.97
C ALA A 149 7.79 -5.18 16.60
N CYS A 150 8.34 -5.23 15.38
CA CYS A 150 9.43 -4.35 14.95
C CYS A 150 8.94 -2.89 14.77
N PRO A 151 9.41 -1.93 15.59
CA PRO A 151 8.86 -0.58 15.58
C PRO A 151 9.38 0.25 14.41
N ALA A 152 8.47 0.72 13.55
CA ALA A 152 8.77 1.62 12.43
C ALA A 152 9.20 3.05 12.84
N THR A 153 9.45 3.28 14.13
CA THR A 153 9.92 4.56 14.66
C THR A 153 11.41 4.78 14.46
N HIS A 154 12.21 3.72 14.32
CA HIS A 154 13.66 3.77 14.09
C HIS A 154 14.24 2.44 13.59
N CYS A 155 13.45 1.37 13.58
CA CYS A 155 13.81 0.06 13.07
C CYS A 155 13.07 -0.26 11.78
N VAL A 156 13.59 -1.26 11.06
CA VAL A 156 12.92 -1.90 9.92
C VAL A 156 13.10 -3.41 10.00
N TRP A 157 12.06 -4.12 9.55
CA TRP A 157 12.11 -5.56 9.38
C TRP A 157 12.69 -5.91 8.00
N ASP A 158 13.78 -6.66 7.97
CA ASP A 158 14.46 -7.05 6.71
C ASP A 158 13.91 -8.33 6.07
N GLY A 159 12.86 -8.91 6.65
CA GLY A 159 12.31 -10.22 6.29
C GLY A 159 12.71 -11.33 7.26
N LYS A 160 13.73 -11.12 8.09
CA LYS A 160 14.27 -12.11 9.02
C LYS A 160 14.47 -11.56 10.43
N ALA A 161 14.91 -10.31 10.57
CA ALA A 161 15.20 -9.68 11.84
C ALA A 161 14.79 -8.20 11.84
N CYS A 162 14.57 -7.66 13.03
CA CYS A 162 14.37 -6.23 13.22
C CYS A 162 15.74 -5.57 13.42
N GLY A 163 16.10 -4.67 12.50
CA GLY A 163 17.37 -3.96 12.50
C GLY A 163 17.18 -2.45 12.58
N VAL A 164 18.24 -1.74 12.99
CA VAL A 164 18.27 -0.28 12.93
C VAL A 164 18.17 0.16 11.47
N ASP A 165 17.26 1.08 11.18
CA ASP A 165 17.10 1.58 9.82
C ASP A 165 18.24 2.53 9.43
N PRO A 166 19.06 2.19 8.41
CA PRO A 166 20.11 3.09 7.97
C PRO A 166 19.56 4.40 7.40
N CYS A 167 18.29 4.45 6.97
CA CYS A 167 17.65 5.59 6.31
C CYS A 167 16.68 6.37 7.21
N SER A 168 16.50 7.64 6.88
CA SER A 168 15.65 8.56 7.64
C SER A 168 14.18 8.37 7.29
N GLY A 169 13.31 8.44 8.28
CA GLY A 169 11.85 8.45 8.08
C GLY A 169 11.36 9.76 7.48
N ALA A 170 10.06 9.82 7.17
CA ALA A 170 9.45 11.02 6.62
C ALA A 170 9.57 12.19 7.62
N GLY A 171 10.05 13.35 7.15
CA GLY A 171 10.26 14.53 8.00
C GLY A 171 11.51 14.49 8.90
N GLU A 172 12.25 13.38 8.95
CA GLU A 172 13.49 13.27 9.73
C GLU A 172 14.69 13.89 9.00
N ASP A 173 15.71 14.28 9.76
CA ASP A 173 16.96 14.74 9.15
C ASP A 173 17.62 13.59 8.38
N CYS A 174 17.82 13.81 7.08
CA CYS A 174 18.49 12.87 6.19
C CYS A 174 19.86 13.36 5.73
N SER A 175 20.37 14.46 6.31
CA SER A 175 21.68 15.03 5.97
C SER A 175 22.84 14.04 6.14
N SER A 176 22.77 13.21 7.19
CA SER A 176 23.77 12.18 7.50
C SER A 176 23.51 10.85 6.80
N THR A 177 22.24 10.46 6.70
CA THR A 177 21.81 9.15 6.20
C THR A 177 21.82 9.08 4.68
N LYS A 178 21.57 10.23 4.02
CA LYS A 178 21.54 10.39 2.57
C LYS A 178 20.53 9.48 1.88
N CYS A 179 19.53 8.99 2.60
CA CYS A 179 18.46 8.15 2.07
C CYS A 179 17.20 8.25 2.92
N CYS A 180 16.05 7.98 2.29
CA CYS A 180 14.74 7.95 2.93
C CYS A 180 14.25 6.50 3.11
N SER A 181 13.50 6.23 4.17
CA SER A 181 13.06 4.88 4.51
C SER A 181 11.64 4.58 4.03
N ALA A 182 11.50 3.61 3.12
CA ALA A 182 10.19 3.09 2.74
C ALA A 182 9.46 2.44 3.94
N GLY A 183 10.19 1.67 4.74
CA GLY A 183 9.64 0.97 5.91
C GLY A 183 9.17 1.91 7.03
N ARG A 184 9.65 3.16 7.03
CA ARG A 184 9.29 4.20 8.01
C ARG A 184 8.51 5.34 7.36
N GLY A 185 7.74 5.03 6.32
CA GLY A 185 6.73 5.93 5.73
C GLY A 185 7.27 7.01 4.80
N ALA A 186 8.55 6.96 4.40
CA ALA A 186 9.15 7.85 3.41
C ALA A 186 9.25 7.21 2.01
N GLY A 187 8.39 6.22 1.72
CA GLY A 187 8.28 5.64 0.38
C GLY A 187 7.87 6.72 -0.63
N GLY A 188 8.53 6.73 -1.78
CA GLY A 188 8.32 7.76 -2.81
C GLY A 188 9.01 9.09 -2.50
N GLN A 189 9.72 9.25 -1.38
CA GLN A 189 10.36 10.52 -0.99
C GLN A 189 11.83 10.60 -1.39
N GLN A 190 12.31 11.83 -1.55
CA GLN A 190 13.70 12.15 -1.80
C GLN A 190 14.23 13.01 -0.65
N CYS A 191 15.47 12.77 -0.23
CA CYS A 191 16.13 13.63 0.72
C CYS A 191 16.50 14.97 0.04
N TYR A 192 15.94 16.08 0.52
CA TYR A 192 16.20 17.42 0.00
C TYR A 192 16.88 18.30 1.03
N VAL A 193 17.93 18.99 0.62
CA VAL A 193 18.69 19.92 1.46
C VAL A 193 17.90 21.20 1.69
N LYS A 194 17.73 21.58 2.96
CA LYS A 194 17.27 22.92 3.34
C LYS A 194 18.43 23.88 3.29
N ASN A 195 19.50 23.54 4.00
CA ASN A 195 20.74 24.30 4.14
C ASN A 195 21.87 23.36 4.58
N LYS A 196 23.07 23.89 4.84
CA LYS A 196 24.26 23.10 5.22
C LYS A 196 24.15 22.27 6.52
N TYR A 197 23.08 22.45 7.31
CA TYR A 197 22.88 21.76 8.59
C TYR A 197 21.68 20.80 8.59
N TRP A 198 20.84 20.82 7.55
CA TRP A 198 19.59 20.07 7.58
C TRP A 198 19.14 19.66 6.18
N ALA A 199 18.72 18.41 6.04
CA ALA A 199 17.99 17.90 4.89
C ALA A 199 16.82 17.06 5.38
N THR A 200 15.74 16.90 4.63
CA THR A 200 14.65 16.01 5.05
C THR A 200 14.01 15.31 3.86
N CYS A 201 13.45 14.14 4.14
CA CYS A 201 12.65 13.38 3.20
C CYS A 201 11.36 14.13 2.88
N LEU A 202 11.15 14.45 1.59
CA LEU A 202 9.95 15.09 1.07
C LEU A 202 9.55 14.45 -0.26
N ASP A 203 8.26 14.49 -0.58
CA ASP A 203 7.76 14.08 -1.90
C ASP A 203 8.32 14.98 -3.01
N TYR A 204 8.48 16.28 -2.73
CA TYR A 204 8.93 17.30 -3.66
C TYR A 204 9.49 18.52 -2.91
N CYS A 205 10.39 19.28 -3.55
CA CYS A 205 10.98 20.50 -2.99
C CYS A 205 11.05 21.59 -4.07
N ASP A 206 10.46 22.75 -3.76
CA ASP A 206 10.50 23.94 -4.62
C ASP A 206 10.98 25.16 -3.84
N SER A 207 12.17 25.65 -4.20
CA SER A 207 12.77 26.82 -3.55
C SER A 207 12.03 28.14 -3.84
N ASN A 208 11.11 28.16 -4.81
CA ASN A 208 10.33 29.34 -5.18
C ASN A 208 8.92 29.34 -4.55
N THR A 209 8.39 28.17 -4.16
CA THR A 209 7.01 28.03 -3.67
C THR A 209 6.97 27.35 -2.30
N THR A 210 6.80 26.03 -2.25
CA THR A 210 6.53 25.24 -1.03
C THR A 210 7.68 25.26 -0.03
N ASN A 211 8.92 25.43 -0.49
CA ASN A 211 10.15 25.38 0.30
C ASN A 211 10.97 26.66 0.11
N LYS A 212 10.31 27.82 0.12
CA LYS A 212 10.96 29.11 -0.09
C LYS A 212 12.21 29.28 0.78
N GLY A 213 13.35 29.53 0.13
CA GLY A 213 14.65 29.74 0.78
C GLY A 213 15.45 28.46 1.08
N TRP A 214 14.97 27.28 0.70
CA TRP A 214 15.75 26.03 0.72
C TRP A 214 16.64 25.93 -0.52
N SER A 215 17.75 25.19 -0.45
CA SER A 215 18.52 24.86 -1.66
C SER A 215 17.81 23.84 -2.54
N CYS A 216 17.02 22.93 -1.95
CA CYS A 216 16.35 21.82 -2.63
C CYS A 216 17.29 20.90 -3.42
N GLU A 217 18.57 20.86 -3.04
CA GLU A 217 19.52 19.90 -3.59
C GLU A 217 19.12 18.49 -3.19
N LYS A 218 19.11 17.56 -4.15
CA LYS A 218 18.78 16.15 -3.91
C LYS A 218 20.00 15.42 -3.35
N VAL A 219 19.82 14.65 -2.28
CA VAL A 219 20.87 13.82 -1.68
C VAL A 219 20.46 12.36 -1.71
N GLY A 220 21.30 11.51 -2.30
CA GLY A 220 20.98 10.11 -2.54
C GLY A 220 19.85 9.89 -3.53
N GLU A 221 19.41 8.65 -3.66
CA GLU A 221 18.33 8.27 -4.57
C GLU A 221 16.95 8.51 -3.92
N ARG A 222 15.94 8.73 -4.76
CA ARG A 222 14.54 8.73 -4.33
C ARG A 222 14.18 7.33 -3.87
N THR A 223 13.58 7.23 -2.70
CA THR A 223 13.13 5.96 -2.15
C THR A 223 11.92 5.48 -2.93
N PRO A 224 11.94 4.25 -3.48
CA PRO A 224 10.84 3.77 -4.31
C PRO A 224 9.59 3.43 -3.48
N LEU A 225 8.43 3.53 -4.11
CA LEU A 225 7.19 2.90 -3.66
C LEU A 225 7.15 1.47 -4.19
N TYR A 226 7.27 0.48 -3.30
CA TYR A 226 7.23 -0.93 -3.69
C TYR A 226 5.81 -1.41 -3.93
N ALA A 227 5.61 -2.25 -4.97
CA ALA A 227 4.36 -2.97 -5.16
C ALA A 227 4.01 -3.81 -3.91
N PRO A 228 2.74 -3.83 -3.47
CA PRO A 228 2.33 -4.58 -2.28
C PRO A 228 2.37 -6.09 -2.48
N CYS A 229 2.32 -6.55 -3.74
CA CYS A 229 2.24 -7.95 -4.10
C CYS A 229 3.36 -8.38 -5.04
N SER A 230 3.67 -9.66 -5.01
CA SER A 230 4.75 -10.23 -5.83
C SER A 230 4.31 -10.37 -7.29
N TRP A 231 5.24 -10.18 -8.22
CA TRP A 231 4.99 -10.39 -9.64
C TRP A 231 4.91 -11.87 -10.01
N ALA A 232 4.31 -12.17 -11.15
CA ALA A 232 4.27 -13.51 -11.73
C ALA A 232 5.65 -14.20 -11.71
N GLY A 233 5.68 -15.44 -11.23
CA GLY A 233 6.89 -16.25 -11.13
C GLY A 233 7.88 -15.83 -10.03
N LYS A 234 7.58 -14.80 -9.22
CA LYS A 234 8.42 -14.38 -8.08
C LYS A 234 7.97 -15.04 -6.77
N ASP A 235 8.88 -15.05 -5.81
CA ASP A 235 8.59 -15.50 -4.44
C ASP A 235 7.53 -14.60 -3.80
N CYS A 236 6.54 -15.23 -3.18
CA CYS A 236 5.43 -14.55 -2.50
C CYS A 236 5.28 -15.02 -1.05
N SER A 237 6.29 -15.69 -0.49
CA SER A 237 6.27 -16.19 0.90
C SER A 237 6.13 -15.08 1.95
N GLN A 238 6.46 -13.84 1.59
CA GLN A 238 6.37 -12.68 2.48
C GLN A 238 5.13 -11.81 2.22
N THR A 239 4.69 -11.74 0.96
CA THR A 239 3.57 -10.89 0.53
C THR A 239 2.24 -11.62 0.62
N HIS A 240 2.25 -12.95 0.47
CA HIS A 240 1.07 -13.80 0.36
C HIS A 240 0.06 -13.31 -0.70
N CYS A 241 0.52 -12.59 -1.72
CA CYS A 241 -0.34 -12.06 -2.78
C CYS A 241 0.43 -11.87 -4.09
N CYS A 242 -0.30 -11.84 -5.20
CA CYS A 242 0.26 -11.68 -6.54
C CYS A 242 -0.33 -10.46 -7.26
N GLY A 243 0.48 -9.69 -8.00
CA GLY A 243 -0.04 -8.52 -8.72
C GLY A 243 -0.80 -8.85 -10.00
N ASN A 244 -0.57 -10.04 -10.57
CA ASN A 244 -1.13 -10.44 -11.86
C ASN A 244 -2.51 -11.08 -11.69
N ILE A 245 -3.53 -10.50 -12.35
CA ILE A 245 -4.86 -11.11 -12.39
C ILE A 245 -4.78 -12.58 -12.86
N GLY A 246 -5.43 -13.47 -12.12
CA GLY A 246 -5.43 -14.91 -12.36
C GLY A 246 -4.27 -15.69 -11.71
N PHE A 247 -3.35 -15.02 -11.02
CA PHE A 247 -2.22 -15.66 -10.31
C PHE A 247 -2.48 -15.79 -8.81
N SER A 248 -2.14 -16.93 -8.24
CA SER A 248 -2.19 -17.12 -6.78
C SER A 248 -0.79 -17.35 -6.22
N CYS A 249 -0.61 -16.97 -4.96
CA CYS A 249 0.57 -17.31 -4.20
C CYS A 249 0.42 -18.73 -3.68
N VAL A 250 1.24 -19.66 -4.19
CA VAL A 250 1.09 -21.09 -3.93
C VAL A 250 2.40 -21.67 -3.40
N ILE A 251 2.30 -22.54 -2.41
CA ILE A 251 3.44 -23.35 -1.96
C ILE A 251 3.74 -24.38 -3.04
N LYS A 252 4.97 -24.35 -3.56
CA LYS A 252 5.44 -25.40 -4.46
C LYS A 252 5.96 -26.59 -3.66
N ASP A 253 6.91 -26.32 -2.77
CA ASP A 253 7.59 -27.31 -1.93
C ASP A 253 8.14 -26.63 -0.67
N LYS A 254 8.94 -27.34 0.13
CA LYS A 254 9.52 -26.83 1.39
C LYS A 254 10.47 -25.63 1.22
N ASP A 255 10.97 -25.40 0.00
CA ASP A 255 12.01 -24.41 -0.28
C ASP A 255 11.48 -23.22 -1.10
N TYR A 256 10.28 -23.32 -1.69
CA TYR A 256 9.76 -22.27 -2.58
C TYR A 256 8.24 -22.07 -2.50
N THR A 257 7.84 -20.80 -2.42
CA THR A 257 6.45 -20.34 -2.54
C THR A 257 6.40 -19.21 -3.56
N GLY A 258 5.61 -19.34 -4.62
CA GLY A 258 5.66 -18.39 -5.73
C GLY A 258 4.31 -18.07 -6.34
N CYS A 259 4.28 -16.95 -7.07
CA CYS A 259 3.13 -16.53 -7.85
C CYS A 259 3.01 -17.36 -9.13
N VAL A 260 1.96 -18.17 -9.21
CA VAL A 260 1.68 -19.07 -10.34
C VAL A 260 0.26 -18.86 -10.86
N GLN A 261 0.08 -19.01 -12.16
CA GLN A 261 -1.23 -18.86 -12.79
C GLN A 261 -2.17 -19.99 -12.32
N THR A 262 -3.29 -19.61 -11.74
CA THR A 262 -4.33 -20.52 -11.24
C THR A 262 -5.68 -20.29 -11.93
N ALA A 263 -5.82 -19.19 -12.67
CA ALA A 263 -7.00 -18.88 -13.44
C ALA A 263 -6.65 -18.09 -14.72
N ILE A 264 -7.47 -18.27 -15.74
CA ILE A 264 -7.59 -17.35 -16.88
C ILE A 264 -8.79 -16.47 -16.59
N HIS A 265 -8.54 -15.18 -16.42
CA HIS A 265 -9.58 -14.18 -16.21
C HIS A 265 -10.15 -13.71 -17.55
N SER A 266 -11.48 -13.63 -17.62
CA SER A 266 -12.19 -13.03 -18.75
C SER A 266 -13.28 -12.09 -18.24
N THR A 267 -13.83 -11.27 -19.13
CA THR A 267 -14.93 -10.34 -18.81
C THR A 267 -16.13 -11.02 -18.15
N TRP A 268 -16.35 -12.31 -18.41
CA TRP A 268 -17.55 -13.03 -17.98
C TRP A 268 -17.32 -14.05 -16.87
N ALA A 269 -16.11 -14.63 -16.80
CA ALA A 269 -15.80 -15.67 -15.82
C ALA A 269 -14.29 -15.92 -15.68
N ASP A 270 -13.92 -16.43 -14.51
CA ASP A 270 -12.61 -17.04 -14.27
C ASP A 270 -12.65 -18.53 -14.61
N THR A 271 -11.72 -18.97 -15.46
CA THR A 271 -11.53 -20.39 -15.76
C THR A 271 -10.32 -20.91 -14.99
N ALA A 272 -10.50 -21.92 -14.15
CA ALA A 272 -9.40 -22.51 -13.38
C ALA A 272 -8.33 -23.12 -14.28
N VAL A 273 -7.07 -22.87 -13.95
CA VAL A 273 -5.89 -23.45 -14.59
C VAL A 273 -5.29 -24.48 -13.63
N GLN A 274 -5.03 -25.68 -14.15
CA GLN A 274 -4.37 -26.71 -13.35
C GLN A 274 -2.92 -26.32 -13.06
N LEU A 275 -2.52 -26.47 -11.80
CA LEU A 275 -1.15 -26.24 -11.38
C LEU A 275 -0.20 -27.22 -12.09
N PRO A 276 1.04 -26.78 -12.41
CA PRO A 276 2.06 -27.69 -12.92
C PRO A 276 2.33 -28.84 -11.94
N ALA A 277 2.76 -29.99 -12.45
CA ALA A 277 3.14 -31.13 -11.61
C ALA A 277 4.26 -30.74 -10.62
N GLY A 278 4.17 -31.25 -9.38
CA GLY A 278 5.18 -31.02 -8.34
C GLY A 278 4.96 -29.77 -7.48
N TRP A 279 3.81 -29.11 -7.59
CA TRP A 279 3.36 -28.11 -6.62
C TRP A 279 2.50 -28.80 -5.55
N ASP A 280 2.78 -28.50 -4.28
CA ASP A 280 1.94 -28.90 -3.13
C ASP A 280 0.49 -28.42 -3.31
N GLY A 281 0.33 -27.18 -3.79
CA GLY A 281 -0.98 -26.62 -4.15
C GLY A 281 -1.67 -25.85 -3.04
N THR A 282 -1.08 -25.77 -1.84
CA THR A 282 -1.57 -24.89 -0.78
C THR A 282 -1.50 -23.43 -1.21
N VAL A 283 -2.65 -22.76 -1.28
CA VAL A 283 -2.78 -21.35 -1.67
C VAL A 283 -2.67 -20.46 -0.42
N LEU A 284 -1.68 -19.57 -0.38
CA LEU A 284 -1.50 -18.59 0.70
C LEU A 284 -2.27 -17.28 0.45
N GLY A 285 -2.51 -16.96 -0.81
CA GLY A 285 -3.37 -15.84 -1.19
C GLY A 285 -3.50 -15.70 -2.70
N LYS A 286 -4.33 -14.74 -3.11
CA LYS A 286 -4.75 -14.57 -4.51
C LYS A 286 -4.14 -13.31 -5.13
N TRP A 287 -4.47 -13.10 -6.40
CA TRP A 287 -4.11 -11.89 -7.11
C TRP A 287 -4.81 -10.66 -6.54
N THR A 288 -4.22 -9.49 -6.73
CA THR A 288 -4.89 -8.21 -6.49
C THR A 288 -5.92 -7.97 -7.56
N THR A 289 -7.04 -7.38 -7.15
CA THR A 289 -8.05 -6.84 -8.06
C THR A 289 -8.15 -5.34 -7.85
N GLU A 290 -8.79 -4.66 -8.79
CA GLU A 290 -9.23 -3.30 -8.56
C GLU A 290 -10.04 -3.23 -7.25
N HIS A 291 -9.85 -2.16 -6.47
CA HIS A 291 -10.57 -1.95 -5.22
C HIS A 291 -10.98 -0.48 -5.09
N ALA A 292 -12.20 -0.27 -4.61
CA ALA A 292 -12.74 1.07 -4.42
C ALA A 292 -12.13 1.72 -3.16
N VAL A 293 -11.73 2.98 -3.28
CA VAL A 293 -11.35 3.83 -2.16
C VAL A 293 -12.59 4.56 -1.66
N ALA A 294 -12.87 4.43 -0.36
CA ALA A 294 -13.99 5.15 0.25
C ALA A 294 -13.68 6.65 0.36
N PRO A 295 -14.70 7.52 0.23
CA PRO A 295 -14.56 8.94 0.53
C PRO A 295 -14.00 9.19 1.94
N ALA A 296 -13.18 10.24 2.09
CA ALA A 296 -12.61 10.60 3.38
C ALA A 296 -13.72 11.00 4.38
N PRO A 297 -13.66 10.51 5.64
CA PRO A 297 -14.66 10.86 6.65
C PRO A 297 -14.65 12.36 6.94
N GLN A 298 -15.72 12.84 7.59
CA GLN A 298 -15.84 14.26 7.91
C GLN A 298 -14.68 14.72 8.79
N GLY A 299 -14.07 15.85 8.43
CA GLY A 299 -12.92 16.42 9.14
C GLY A 299 -11.56 15.79 8.81
N ALA A 300 -11.50 14.70 8.04
CA ALA A 300 -10.24 14.15 7.56
C ALA A 300 -9.61 15.02 6.44
N PRO A 301 -8.27 15.05 6.32
CA PRO A 301 -7.58 15.75 5.24
C PRO A 301 -7.98 15.21 3.87
N LEU A 302 -8.28 16.13 2.95
CA LEU A 302 -8.59 15.83 1.55
C LEU A 302 -7.36 16.05 0.67
N MET A 303 -7.27 15.29 -0.42
CA MET A 303 -6.30 15.55 -1.47
C MET A 303 -6.58 16.92 -2.11
N GLY A 304 -5.52 17.66 -2.44
CA GLY A 304 -5.66 18.93 -3.14
C GLY A 304 -6.17 18.74 -4.58
N VAL A 305 -6.47 19.86 -5.23
CA VAL A 305 -7.02 19.90 -6.62
C VAL A 305 -6.11 20.68 -7.56
N SER A 306 -4.80 20.60 -7.33
CA SER A 306 -3.79 21.16 -8.23
C SER A 306 -3.42 20.14 -9.31
N PHE A 307 -3.39 20.57 -10.57
CA PHE A 307 -3.31 19.68 -11.73
C PHE A 307 -2.06 19.94 -12.58
N PHE A 308 -1.30 18.88 -12.83
CA PHE A 308 -0.39 18.77 -13.95
C PHE A 308 -1.09 18.02 -15.08
N CYS A 309 -1.25 18.66 -16.23
CA CYS A 309 -1.93 18.03 -17.36
C CYS A 309 -0.99 17.87 -18.55
N PHE A 310 -1.06 16.75 -19.26
CA PHE A 310 -0.28 16.57 -20.47
C PHE A 310 -1.10 15.98 -21.60
N MET A 311 -0.64 16.23 -22.81
CA MET A 311 -1.25 15.77 -24.05
C MET A 311 -0.16 15.27 -24.98
N ALA A 312 -0.34 14.09 -25.55
CA ALA A 312 0.48 13.60 -26.64
C ALA A 312 -0.21 13.97 -27.98
N VAL A 313 0.51 14.67 -28.85
CA VAL A 313 0.00 15.16 -30.14
C VAL A 313 0.84 14.58 -31.27
N LEU A 314 0.19 14.02 -32.28
CA LEU A 314 0.83 13.55 -33.50
C LEU A 314 1.18 14.75 -34.39
N PRO A 315 2.46 15.03 -34.66
CA PRO A 315 2.85 16.15 -35.50
C PRO A 315 2.30 16.00 -36.93
N ASN A 316 2.01 17.14 -37.57
CA ASN A 316 1.45 17.21 -38.93
C ASN A 316 0.10 16.47 -39.08
N SER A 317 -0.73 16.48 -38.05
CA SER A 317 -2.08 15.89 -38.04
C SER A 317 -3.13 16.89 -37.55
N THR A 318 -4.41 16.53 -37.65
CA THR A 318 -5.53 17.32 -37.12
C THR A 318 -5.43 17.55 -35.61
N GLU A 319 -4.73 16.68 -34.87
CA GLU A 319 -4.53 16.82 -33.42
C GLU A 319 -3.80 18.14 -33.07
N VAL A 320 -2.92 18.62 -33.95
CA VAL A 320 -2.27 19.93 -33.76
C VAL A 320 -3.29 21.06 -33.79
N ALA A 321 -4.24 21.02 -34.72
CA ALA A 321 -5.29 22.03 -34.83
C ALA A 321 -6.25 21.99 -33.63
N LEU A 322 -6.57 20.80 -33.12
CA LEU A 322 -7.39 20.61 -31.93
C LEU A 322 -6.69 21.13 -30.67
N MET A 323 -5.40 20.82 -30.51
CA MET A 323 -4.56 21.35 -29.42
C MET A 323 -4.49 22.89 -29.46
N GLU A 324 -4.32 23.49 -30.64
CA GLU A 324 -4.31 24.96 -30.79
C GLU A 324 -5.66 25.60 -30.44
N VAL A 325 -6.79 24.92 -30.69
CA VAL A 325 -8.12 25.36 -30.21
C VAL A 325 -8.18 25.35 -28.69
N ALA A 326 -7.75 24.27 -28.03
CA ALA A 326 -7.71 24.18 -26.57
C ALA A 326 -6.79 25.28 -25.99
N LYS A 327 -5.64 25.53 -26.62
CA LYS A 327 -4.69 26.57 -26.21
C LYS A 327 -5.28 27.98 -26.35
N LYS A 328 -5.89 28.29 -27.49
CA LYS A 328 -6.53 29.59 -27.75
C LYS A 328 -7.68 29.87 -26.78
N THR A 329 -8.42 28.84 -26.40
CA THR A 329 -9.53 28.96 -25.44
C THR A 329 -9.10 28.92 -23.98
N GLN A 330 -7.83 28.62 -23.69
CA GLN A 330 -7.31 28.35 -22.35
C GLN A 330 -8.11 27.22 -21.65
N GLN A 331 -8.48 26.20 -22.43
CA GLN A 331 -9.17 25.00 -21.97
C GLN A 331 -8.34 23.75 -22.29
N GLY A 332 -8.88 22.56 -22.05
CA GLY A 332 -8.12 21.32 -22.13
C GLY A 332 -6.99 21.32 -21.09
N ILE A 333 -5.81 20.83 -21.47
CA ILE A 333 -4.64 20.84 -20.57
C ILE A 333 -4.19 22.26 -20.18
N PHE A 334 -4.53 23.28 -20.99
CA PHE A 334 -4.05 24.66 -20.80
C PHE A 334 -4.82 25.42 -19.70
N GLY A 335 -5.92 24.86 -19.18
CA GLY A 335 -6.59 25.38 -17.98
C GLY A 335 -6.11 24.72 -16.66
N CYS A 336 -5.14 23.80 -16.75
CA CYS A 336 -4.50 23.20 -15.57
C CYS A 336 -3.46 24.14 -14.95
N ASN A 337 -2.98 23.80 -13.75
CA ASN A 337 -2.00 24.63 -13.05
C ASN A 337 -0.65 24.66 -13.77
N ASP A 338 -0.31 23.56 -14.44
CA ASP A 338 0.78 23.50 -15.41
C ASP A 338 0.48 22.43 -16.45
N SER A 339 1.13 22.56 -17.61
CA SER A 339 0.86 21.69 -18.76
C SER A 339 2.11 21.31 -19.55
N LEU A 340 2.02 20.18 -20.26
CA LEU A 340 3.06 19.67 -21.14
C LEU A 340 2.46 19.09 -22.42
N VAL A 341 2.89 19.59 -23.58
CA VAL A 341 2.57 19.00 -24.89
C VAL A 341 3.75 18.14 -25.32
N LEU A 342 3.51 16.87 -25.59
CA LEU A 342 4.50 15.89 -26.05
C LEU A 342 4.22 15.50 -27.49
N ASN A 343 5.27 15.30 -28.28
CA ASN A 343 5.11 14.80 -29.65
C ASN A 343 4.96 13.27 -29.63
N SER A 344 3.90 12.75 -30.24
CA SER A 344 3.74 11.31 -30.51
C SER A 344 4.29 10.94 -31.90
N TRP A 345 4.39 9.65 -32.21
CA TRP A 345 4.80 9.14 -33.52
C TRP A 345 3.98 7.90 -33.91
N LYS A 346 3.89 7.63 -35.22
CA LYS A 346 3.18 6.46 -35.74
C LYS A 346 4.01 5.19 -35.49
N SER A 347 3.43 4.18 -34.83
CA SER A 347 3.94 2.80 -34.76
C SER A 347 3.19 1.86 -35.72
N GLY A 348 3.80 0.72 -36.06
CA GLY A 348 3.26 -0.25 -37.05
C GLY A 348 1.99 -0.97 -36.61
N PHE A 349 1.11 -1.27 -37.57
CA PHE A 349 -0.16 -1.98 -37.38
C PHE A 349 0.02 -3.51 -37.39
N SER A 350 -0.71 -4.23 -36.53
CA SER A 350 -1.10 -5.63 -36.79
C SER A 350 -2.57 -5.82 -36.42
N SER A 351 -3.39 -6.15 -37.41
CA SER A 351 -4.85 -6.27 -37.38
C SER A 351 -5.34 -7.53 -36.66
N TRP A 352 -6.30 -7.42 -35.72
CA TRP A 352 -7.40 -8.38 -35.54
C TRP A 352 -8.64 -7.68 -34.96
N ASP A 353 -9.63 -7.51 -35.83
CA ASP A 353 -11.08 -7.47 -35.65
C ASP A 353 -11.70 -6.78 -34.39
N THR A 354 -11.86 -5.46 -34.45
CA THR A 354 -13.12 -4.72 -34.23
C THR A 354 -12.89 -3.28 -34.66
N ALA A 355 -13.86 -2.70 -35.35
CA ALA A 355 -13.70 -1.49 -36.16
C ALA A 355 -13.62 -0.16 -35.37
N GLU A 356 -12.66 -0.06 -34.45
CA GLU A 356 -12.12 1.21 -33.94
C GLU A 356 -10.63 0.98 -33.66
N ALA A 357 -9.76 1.85 -34.17
CA ALA A 357 -8.32 1.64 -34.18
C ALA A 357 -7.71 1.64 -32.77
N THR A 358 -7.82 0.52 -32.05
CA THR A 358 -7.03 0.18 -30.86
C THR A 358 -5.63 -0.25 -31.33
N LEU A 359 -4.90 0.72 -31.85
CA LEU A 359 -3.50 0.57 -32.21
C LEU A 359 -2.70 0.18 -30.97
N LYS A 360 -1.94 -0.93 -31.06
CA LYS A 360 -0.89 -1.30 -30.09
C LYS A 360 0.22 -0.25 -30.07
N ASN A 361 -0.04 0.88 -29.42
CA ASN A 361 0.88 2.00 -29.24
C ASN A 361 1.58 1.96 -27.87
N THR A 362 1.62 0.81 -27.18
CA THR A 362 2.16 0.75 -25.82
C THR A 362 3.64 1.17 -25.75
N GLU A 363 4.42 1.03 -26.82
CA GLU A 363 5.77 1.59 -26.89
C GLU A 363 5.82 3.12 -26.99
N VAL A 364 4.90 3.73 -27.75
CA VAL A 364 4.75 5.19 -27.82
C VAL A 364 4.35 5.72 -26.45
N PHE A 365 3.39 5.05 -25.82
CA PHE A 365 2.94 5.32 -24.48
C PHE A 365 4.07 5.31 -23.44
N PHE A 366 4.90 4.25 -23.42
CA PHE A 366 6.01 4.16 -22.48
C PHE A 366 6.94 5.35 -22.59
N LYS A 367 7.31 5.73 -23.81
CA LYS A 367 8.19 6.88 -24.03
C LYS A 367 7.53 8.23 -23.71
N VAL A 368 6.21 8.36 -23.85
CA VAL A 368 5.48 9.55 -23.40
C VAL A 368 5.54 9.65 -21.88
N TRP A 369 5.30 8.55 -21.16
CA TRP A 369 5.39 8.53 -19.69
C TRP A 369 6.83 8.64 -19.18
N ASP A 370 7.82 8.11 -19.89
CA ASP A 370 9.24 8.32 -19.57
C ASP A 370 9.59 9.81 -19.64
N GLN A 371 9.10 10.53 -20.66
CA GLN A 371 9.27 11.99 -20.75
C GLN A 371 8.57 12.72 -19.59
N VAL A 372 7.38 12.26 -19.16
CA VAL A 372 6.72 12.82 -17.95
C VAL A 372 7.55 12.56 -16.68
N LYS A 373 8.17 11.38 -16.57
CA LYS A 373 9.06 11.02 -15.45
C LYS A 373 10.30 11.91 -15.43
N GLU A 374 10.93 12.10 -16.59
CA GLU A 374 12.13 12.92 -16.77
C GLU A 374 11.86 14.41 -16.52
N ASP A 375 10.72 14.93 -17.00
CA ASP A 375 10.29 16.31 -16.75
C ASP A 375 10.02 16.54 -15.24
N GLY A 376 9.41 15.57 -14.58
CA GLY A 376 9.27 15.54 -13.12
C GLY A 376 8.30 16.58 -12.53
N ARG A 377 7.67 17.45 -13.33
CA ARG A 377 6.73 18.46 -12.82
C ARG A 377 5.48 17.86 -12.21
N TYR A 378 5.12 16.62 -12.57
CA TYR A 378 4.01 15.91 -11.95
C TYR A 378 4.14 15.83 -10.41
N LEU A 379 5.36 15.83 -9.87
CA LEU A 379 5.62 15.81 -8.42
C LEU A 379 5.12 17.06 -7.69
N LYS A 380 4.96 18.19 -8.39
CA LYS A 380 4.53 19.47 -7.79
C LYS A 380 3.04 19.56 -7.54
N TYR A 381 2.25 18.69 -8.19
CA TYR A 381 0.80 18.78 -8.24
C TYR A 381 0.16 17.56 -7.61
N ASP A 382 -1.09 17.68 -7.17
CA ASP A 382 -1.83 16.59 -6.54
C ASP A 382 -2.23 15.52 -7.54
N TRP A 383 -2.53 15.94 -8.79
CA TRP A 383 -3.00 15.09 -9.88
C TRP A 383 -2.17 15.25 -11.14
N THR A 384 -1.97 14.12 -11.81
CA THR A 384 -1.44 14.01 -13.17
C THR A 384 -2.57 13.56 -14.08
N ILE A 385 -2.86 14.36 -15.12
CA ILE A 385 -4.00 14.15 -16.01
C ILE A 385 -3.51 14.07 -17.45
N LYS A 386 -3.70 12.92 -18.09
CA LYS A 386 -3.54 12.80 -19.54
C LYS A 386 -4.86 13.18 -20.20
N VAL A 387 -4.81 13.99 -21.25
CA VAL A 387 -5.98 14.39 -22.03
C VAL A 387 -5.68 14.25 -23.52
N ASP A 388 -6.55 13.57 -24.26
CA ASP A 388 -6.43 13.44 -25.71
C ASP A 388 -6.79 14.75 -26.43
N ALA A 389 -6.24 14.98 -27.62
CA ALA A 389 -6.42 16.24 -28.35
C ALA A 389 -7.87 16.50 -28.78
N ASP A 390 -8.66 15.46 -29.03
CA ASP A 390 -10.08 15.53 -29.38
C ASP A 390 -11.01 15.41 -28.17
N CYS A 391 -10.50 15.58 -26.94
CA CYS A 391 -11.27 15.67 -25.71
C CYS A 391 -11.45 17.14 -25.29
N ALA A 392 -12.70 17.62 -25.29
CA ALA A 392 -13.03 18.91 -24.66
C ALA A 392 -13.02 18.76 -23.15
N PHE A 393 -11.94 19.17 -22.49
CA PHE A 393 -11.79 19.07 -21.04
C PHE A 393 -11.90 20.43 -20.36
N LEU A 394 -12.68 20.48 -19.26
CA LEU A 394 -12.95 21.67 -18.46
C LEU A 394 -12.38 21.51 -17.04
N PRO A 395 -11.14 21.98 -16.78
CA PRO A 395 -10.43 21.74 -15.51
C PRO A 395 -11.19 22.21 -14.25
N ASP A 396 -11.89 23.35 -14.31
CA ASP A 396 -12.62 23.87 -13.14
C ASP A 396 -13.79 22.98 -12.71
N ARG A 397 -14.42 22.29 -13.68
CA ARG A 397 -15.45 21.29 -13.35
C ARG A 397 -14.81 20.11 -12.63
N LEU A 398 -13.66 19.63 -13.09
CA LEU A 398 -12.95 18.54 -12.42
C LEU A 398 -12.57 18.89 -10.98
N ARG A 399 -12.10 20.11 -10.71
CA ARG A 399 -11.79 20.56 -9.34
C ARG A 399 -13.00 20.41 -8.42
N SER A 400 -14.18 20.80 -8.89
CA SER A 400 -15.45 20.68 -8.15
C SER A 400 -15.84 19.22 -7.90
N HIS A 401 -15.65 18.36 -8.90
CA HIS A 401 -15.92 16.94 -8.80
C HIS A 401 -15.01 16.25 -7.78
N LEU A 402 -13.68 16.45 -7.88
CA LEU A 402 -12.71 15.86 -6.95
C LEU A 402 -12.92 16.34 -5.50
N TRP A 403 -13.32 17.61 -5.32
CA TRP A 403 -13.72 18.13 -4.02
C TRP A 403 -14.94 17.38 -3.45
N THR A 404 -15.94 17.13 -4.28
CA THR A 404 -17.18 16.43 -3.90
C THR A 404 -16.95 14.94 -3.65
N LEU A 405 -16.05 14.30 -4.39
CA LEU A 405 -15.62 12.92 -4.15
C LEU A 405 -14.93 12.74 -2.79
N ARG A 406 -14.40 13.83 -2.19
CA ARG A 406 -13.67 13.80 -0.92
C ARG A 406 -12.53 12.79 -0.94
N VAL A 407 -11.68 12.86 -1.96
CA VAL A 407 -10.53 11.96 -2.11
C VAL A 407 -9.62 12.08 -0.88
N PRO A 408 -9.29 10.97 -0.17
CA PRO A 408 -8.39 11.01 0.98
C PRO A 408 -6.98 11.48 0.60
N ALA A 409 -6.38 12.35 1.40
CA ALA A 409 -5.02 12.83 1.16
C ALA A 409 -3.99 11.68 1.19
N GLY A 410 -3.01 11.72 0.27
CA GLY A 410 -1.88 10.79 0.22
C GLY A 410 -2.19 9.37 -0.31
N VAL A 411 -3.46 9.03 -0.54
CA VAL A 411 -3.84 7.71 -1.07
C VAL A 411 -3.53 7.61 -2.56
N PRO A 412 -2.81 6.57 -3.03
CA PRO A 412 -2.65 6.31 -4.46
C PRO A 412 -3.98 5.88 -5.05
N VAL A 413 -4.54 6.74 -5.90
CA VAL A 413 -5.86 6.57 -6.51
C VAL A 413 -5.90 7.03 -7.97
N TYR A 414 -6.77 6.40 -8.76
CA TYR A 414 -7.20 6.86 -10.09
C TYR A 414 -8.74 7.00 -10.17
N ILE A 415 -9.23 7.79 -11.14
CA ILE A 415 -10.67 8.03 -11.30
C ILE A 415 -11.23 7.25 -12.50
N LYS A 416 -12.18 6.36 -12.24
CA LYS A 416 -13.05 5.77 -13.27
C LYS A 416 -14.05 6.84 -13.73
N ASN A 417 -14.08 7.12 -15.02
CA ASN A 417 -14.60 8.38 -15.57
C ASN A 417 -15.96 8.27 -16.29
N THR A 418 -16.58 7.08 -16.37
CA THR A 418 -17.84 6.90 -17.13
C THR A 418 -18.84 5.99 -16.41
N ASN A 419 -20.13 6.15 -16.74
CA ASN A 419 -21.20 5.23 -16.34
C ASN A 419 -21.49 4.16 -17.42
N ALA A 420 -20.70 4.10 -18.48
CA ALA A 420 -20.82 3.07 -19.51
C ALA A 420 -20.63 1.66 -18.93
N ASP A 421 -21.17 0.66 -19.63
CA ASP A 421 -21.04 -0.74 -19.23
C ASP A 421 -19.57 -1.12 -19.01
N ALA A 422 -19.26 -1.76 -17.88
CA ALA A 422 -17.89 -2.06 -17.48
C ALA A 422 -17.16 -2.99 -18.47
N GLY A 423 -17.89 -3.92 -19.11
CA GLY A 423 -17.34 -4.82 -20.11
C GLY A 423 -17.01 -4.12 -21.43
N LEU A 424 -17.63 -2.98 -21.71
CA LEU A 424 -17.42 -2.16 -22.91
C LEU A 424 -16.55 -0.92 -22.66
N SER A 425 -16.12 -0.68 -21.42
CA SER A 425 -15.44 0.56 -21.03
C SER A 425 -14.23 0.34 -20.14
N ASN A 426 -13.55 -0.80 -20.29
CA ASN A 426 -12.33 -1.13 -19.52
C ASN A 426 -12.56 -0.94 -18.00
N GLY A 427 -13.70 -1.45 -17.50
CA GLY A 427 -14.11 -1.27 -16.11
C GLY A 427 -14.45 0.18 -15.76
N GLN A 428 -15.15 0.89 -16.65
CA GLN A 428 -15.58 2.29 -16.49
C GLN A 428 -14.45 3.34 -16.54
N PHE A 429 -13.35 3.00 -17.21
CA PHE A 429 -12.18 3.85 -17.39
C PHE A 429 -11.82 3.96 -18.87
N LEU A 430 -12.10 5.12 -19.48
CA LEU A 430 -11.82 5.37 -20.90
C LEU A 430 -10.63 6.32 -21.08
N GLY A 431 -9.73 6.01 -22.01
CA GLY A 431 -8.46 6.72 -22.24
C GLY A 431 -8.51 8.19 -22.69
N ALA A 432 -9.69 8.73 -23.02
CA ALA A 432 -9.82 10.13 -23.48
C ALA A 432 -9.38 11.16 -22.43
N ILE A 433 -9.58 10.83 -21.15
CA ILE A 433 -9.07 11.58 -20.00
C ILE A 433 -8.70 10.60 -18.89
N GLU A 434 -7.43 10.58 -18.52
CA GLU A 434 -6.91 9.66 -17.52
C GLU A 434 -6.40 10.45 -16.31
N ILE A 435 -6.99 10.20 -15.13
CA ILE A 435 -6.83 11.04 -13.93
C ILE A 435 -6.20 10.20 -12.81
N PHE A 436 -4.96 10.53 -12.46
CA PHE A 436 -4.18 9.81 -11.45
C PHE A 436 -3.65 10.76 -10.39
N SER A 437 -3.71 10.35 -9.13
CA SER A 437 -2.99 11.04 -8.06
C SER A 437 -1.48 10.98 -8.27
N ARG A 438 -0.75 11.95 -7.71
CA ARG A 438 0.73 11.97 -7.73
C ARG A 438 1.34 10.68 -7.24
N SER A 439 0.83 10.13 -6.13
CA SER A 439 1.34 8.88 -5.57
C SER A 439 1.06 7.69 -6.47
N ALA A 440 -0.09 7.62 -7.17
CA ALA A 440 -0.35 6.58 -8.15
C ALA A 440 0.68 6.59 -9.31
N VAL A 441 0.98 7.78 -9.85
CA VAL A 441 1.98 7.92 -10.92
C VAL A 441 3.40 7.59 -10.43
N GLN A 442 3.77 8.01 -9.22
CA GLN A 442 5.07 7.66 -8.63
C GLN A 442 5.16 6.13 -8.42
N THR A 443 4.11 5.48 -7.90
CA THR A 443 4.03 4.03 -7.76
C THR A 443 4.21 3.32 -9.10
N TYR A 444 3.58 3.82 -10.17
CA TYR A 444 3.83 3.30 -11.51
C TYR A 444 5.32 3.40 -11.89
N PHE A 445 5.92 4.59 -11.78
CA PHE A 445 7.30 4.80 -12.23
C PHE A 445 8.34 3.98 -11.47
N ASP A 446 8.07 3.64 -10.21
CA ASP A 446 8.93 2.79 -9.39
C ASP A 446 8.80 1.30 -9.73
N ASN A 447 7.73 0.91 -10.42
CA ASN A 447 7.42 -0.49 -10.74
C ASN A 447 7.16 -0.73 -12.24
N ALA A 448 7.44 0.23 -13.11
CA ALA A 448 7.08 0.21 -14.53
C ALA A 448 7.66 -1.02 -15.26
N GLU A 449 8.88 -1.44 -14.93
CA GLU A 449 9.50 -2.63 -15.52
C GLU A 449 8.75 -3.91 -15.12
N GLY A 450 8.28 -4.00 -13.87
CA GLY A 450 7.46 -5.12 -13.40
C GLY A 450 6.16 -5.23 -14.20
N CYS A 451 5.48 -4.11 -14.44
CA CYS A 451 4.28 -4.07 -15.28
C CYS A 451 4.56 -4.45 -16.73
N LYS A 452 5.62 -3.91 -17.32
CA LYS A 452 6.00 -4.19 -18.71
C LYS A 452 6.27 -5.67 -18.95
N VAL A 453 7.00 -6.32 -18.03
CA VAL A 453 7.33 -7.75 -18.11
C VAL A 453 6.13 -8.63 -17.79
N SER A 454 5.32 -8.25 -16.79
CA SER A 454 4.34 -9.17 -16.19
C SER A 454 2.93 -9.05 -16.78
N LEU A 455 2.52 -7.88 -17.28
CA LEU A 455 1.16 -7.66 -17.82
C LEU A 455 1.11 -7.76 -19.35
N GLY A 456 2.26 -7.55 -20.03
CA GLY A 456 2.33 -7.50 -21.48
C GLY A 456 1.67 -6.26 -22.09
N THR A 457 1.74 -6.11 -23.42
CA THR A 457 1.32 -4.90 -24.17
C THR A 457 0.13 -5.16 -25.11
N HIS A 458 -0.73 -6.13 -24.74
CA HIS A 458 -1.79 -6.61 -25.63
C HIS A 458 -3.09 -5.80 -25.54
N SER A 459 -3.24 -4.95 -24.53
CA SER A 459 -4.34 -4.01 -24.35
C SER A 459 -4.02 -2.65 -25.00
N GLY A 460 -5.06 -1.82 -25.17
CA GLY A 460 -4.90 -0.39 -25.43
C GLY A 460 -4.08 0.31 -24.34
N GLU A 461 -3.64 1.53 -24.63
CA GLU A 461 -2.85 2.40 -23.74
C GLU A 461 -3.43 2.46 -22.31
N ASP A 462 -4.69 2.85 -22.24
CA ASP A 462 -5.51 3.03 -21.04
C ASP A 462 -5.75 1.71 -20.32
N GLY A 463 -5.97 0.63 -21.08
CA GLY A 463 -6.06 -0.73 -20.54
C GLY A 463 -4.78 -1.20 -19.87
N TYR A 464 -3.62 -0.95 -20.49
CA TYR A 464 -2.32 -1.27 -19.89
C TYR A 464 -2.10 -0.48 -18.59
N PHE A 465 -2.29 0.84 -18.65
CA PHE A 465 -1.94 1.69 -17.53
C PHE A 465 -2.85 1.45 -16.33
N LYS A 466 -4.16 1.36 -16.54
CA LYS A 466 -5.13 0.93 -15.51
C LYS A 466 -4.78 -0.44 -14.95
N GLY A 467 -4.53 -1.43 -15.81
CA GLY A 467 -4.18 -2.79 -15.36
C GLY A 467 -2.92 -2.81 -14.49
N CYS A 468 -1.95 -1.95 -14.80
CA CYS A 468 -0.78 -1.76 -13.95
C CYS A 468 -1.13 -1.09 -12.61
N MET A 469 -1.99 -0.08 -12.59
CA MET A 469 -2.49 0.52 -11.34
C MET A 469 -3.14 -0.54 -10.44
N ASP A 470 -4.00 -1.40 -11.00
CA ASP A 470 -4.66 -2.49 -10.28
C ASP A 470 -3.65 -3.51 -9.72
N ALA A 471 -2.65 -3.89 -10.51
CA ALA A 471 -1.59 -4.81 -10.11
C ALA A 471 -0.70 -4.23 -8.99
N LEU A 472 -0.53 -2.92 -8.98
CA LEU A 472 0.25 -2.17 -7.99
C LEU A 472 -0.56 -1.83 -6.73
N GLY A 473 -1.83 -2.24 -6.65
CA GLY A 473 -2.70 -1.94 -5.52
C GLY A 473 -3.03 -0.44 -5.41
N VAL A 474 -2.99 0.30 -6.50
CA VAL A 474 -3.57 1.65 -6.58
C VAL A 474 -5.08 1.50 -6.59
N GLY A 475 -5.76 2.20 -5.69
CA GLY A 475 -7.22 2.12 -5.59
C GLY A 475 -7.91 2.97 -6.64
N PHE A 476 -9.23 2.82 -6.76
CA PHE A 476 -10.03 3.68 -7.63
C PHE A 476 -11.15 4.39 -6.88
N MET A 477 -11.51 5.57 -7.37
CA MET A 477 -12.83 6.17 -7.11
C MET A 477 -13.58 6.27 -8.42
N HIS A 478 -14.91 6.25 -8.35
CA HIS A 478 -15.76 6.31 -9.53
C HIS A 478 -16.51 7.63 -9.59
N ASP A 479 -16.40 8.30 -10.72
CA ASP A 479 -17.19 9.47 -11.08
C ASP A 479 -17.58 9.38 -12.56
N GLY A 480 -18.74 8.76 -12.81
CA GLY A 480 -19.30 8.64 -14.15
C GLY A 480 -19.82 9.96 -14.75
N GLU A 481 -19.74 11.06 -14.01
CA GLU A 481 -20.01 12.40 -14.51
C GLU A 481 -18.75 13.06 -15.09
N VAL A 482 -17.57 12.46 -15.00
CA VAL A 482 -16.37 13.04 -15.62
C VAL A 482 -16.49 13.08 -17.14
N LEU A 483 -16.61 11.92 -17.79
CA LEU A 483 -16.54 11.80 -19.23
C LEU A 483 -17.91 11.55 -19.85
N LYS A 484 -18.24 12.32 -20.88
CA LYS A 484 -19.32 12.03 -21.82
C LYS A 484 -18.71 11.43 -23.11
N PRO A 485 -18.77 10.10 -23.30
CA PRO A 485 -18.23 9.41 -24.47
C PRO A 485 -19.24 9.50 -25.64
N ASP A 486 -19.44 10.70 -26.17
CA ASP A 486 -20.39 10.97 -27.25
C ASP A 486 -19.85 12.09 -28.15
N SER A 487 -20.01 11.94 -29.46
CA SER A 487 -19.50 12.89 -30.45
C SER A 487 -20.44 14.06 -30.74
N ALA A 488 -21.68 14.02 -30.23
CA ALA A 488 -22.63 15.11 -30.43
C ALA A 488 -22.25 16.34 -29.57
N ALA A 489 -21.91 17.43 -30.25
CA ALA A 489 -21.50 18.69 -29.62
C ALA A 489 -22.58 19.34 -28.74
N SER A 490 -23.85 18.98 -28.93
CA SER A 490 -24.96 19.43 -28.10
C SER A 490 -24.80 19.05 -26.63
N TYR A 491 -24.10 17.95 -26.34
CA TYR A 491 -23.83 17.52 -24.97
C TYR A 491 -22.91 18.47 -24.20
N CYS A 492 -22.16 19.34 -24.87
CA CYS A 492 -21.27 20.30 -24.23
C CYS A 492 -22.00 21.30 -23.31
N LEU A 493 -23.32 21.41 -23.45
CA LEU A 493 -24.21 22.17 -22.56
C LEU A 493 -24.51 21.43 -21.24
N THR A 494 -24.13 20.16 -21.09
CA THR A 494 -24.36 19.38 -19.87
C THR A 494 -23.41 19.88 -18.78
N GLU A 495 -23.96 20.59 -17.78
CA GLU A 495 -23.16 21.24 -16.73
C GLU A 495 -22.46 20.25 -15.80
N SER A 496 -23.07 19.08 -15.56
CA SER A 496 -22.48 18.04 -14.70
C SER A 496 -21.25 17.36 -15.31
N LYS A 497 -21.02 17.49 -16.63
CA LYS A 497 -19.93 16.79 -17.30
C LYS A 497 -18.63 17.58 -17.27
N VAL A 498 -17.52 16.90 -16.99
CA VAL A 498 -16.17 17.50 -16.95
C VAL A 498 -15.53 17.51 -18.34
N SER A 499 -15.77 16.48 -19.14
CA SER A 499 -15.19 16.36 -20.47
C SER A 499 -16.09 15.66 -21.50
N PHE A 500 -15.84 15.94 -22.77
CA PHE A 500 -16.60 15.44 -23.93
C PHE A 500 -15.66 14.90 -24.98
N HIS A 501 -15.89 13.68 -25.44
CA HIS A 501 -15.06 13.01 -26.44
C HIS A 501 -15.88 11.96 -27.20
N PRO A 502 -15.65 11.74 -28.51
CA PRO A 502 -14.62 12.39 -29.34
C PRO A 502 -15.13 13.61 -30.11
N LEU A 503 -14.33 14.68 -30.19
CA LEU A 503 -14.60 15.90 -30.96
C LEU A 503 -13.45 16.18 -31.95
N LYS A 504 -13.48 15.49 -33.08
CA LYS A 504 -12.36 15.42 -34.04
C LYS A 504 -12.23 16.63 -34.96
N ASP A 505 -13.24 17.50 -35.02
CA ASP A 505 -13.24 18.71 -35.84
C ASP A 505 -12.92 19.95 -34.97
N PRO A 506 -11.92 20.78 -35.35
CA PRO A 506 -11.54 21.97 -34.58
C PRO A 506 -12.66 22.98 -34.35
N ALA A 507 -13.56 23.18 -35.32
CA ALA A 507 -14.69 24.11 -35.16
C ALA A 507 -15.72 23.53 -34.18
N VAL A 508 -15.96 22.22 -34.24
CA VAL A 508 -16.84 21.53 -33.28
C VAL A 508 -16.26 21.59 -31.86
N LEU A 509 -14.96 21.32 -31.69
CA LEU A 509 -14.28 21.42 -30.40
C LEU A 509 -14.34 22.85 -29.84
N GLN A 510 -14.09 23.85 -30.68
CA GLN A 510 -14.18 25.27 -30.31
C GLN A 510 -15.59 25.65 -29.86
N ASN A 511 -16.61 25.17 -30.56
CA ASN A 511 -18.01 25.40 -30.21
C ASN A 511 -18.39 24.70 -28.90
N CYS A 512 -17.88 23.50 -28.65
CA CYS A 512 -18.06 22.80 -27.38
C CYS A 512 -17.55 23.63 -26.21
N TYR A 513 -16.32 24.15 -26.30
CA TYR A 513 -15.75 25.04 -25.28
C TYR A 513 -16.57 26.32 -25.10
N ASN A 514 -17.02 26.94 -26.21
CA ASN A 514 -17.84 28.15 -26.15
C ASN A 514 -19.18 27.90 -25.44
N ALA A 515 -19.86 26.81 -25.81
CA ALA A 515 -21.12 26.40 -25.21
C ALA A 515 -20.97 26.11 -23.70
N ALA A 516 -19.96 25.34 -23.32
CA ALA A 516 -19.70 24.99 -21.93
C ALA A 516 -19.33 26.19 -21.04
N MET A 517 -18.77 27.26 -21.63
CA MET A 517 -18.42 28.52 -20.97
C MET A 517 -19.53 29.58 -21.04
N GLY A 518 -20.69 29.28 -21.62
CA GLY A 518 -21.78 30.25 -21.80
C GLY A 518 -21.43 31.42 -22.73
N LYS A 519 -20.46 31.23 -23.65
CA LYS A 519 -20.09 32.20 -24.69
C LYS A 519 -21.00 32.03 -25.91
N GLY A 520 -21.15 33.08 -26.72
CA GLY A 520 -21.93 33.03 -27.96
C GLY A 520 -21.45 31.91 -28.89
N ILE A 521 -22.39 31.13 -29.42
CA ILE A 521 -22.12 29.94 -30.24
C ILE A 521 -22.34 30.30 -31.71
N ASP A 522 -21.36 30.00 -32.57
CA ASP A 522 -21.54 30.05 -34.01
C ASP A 522 -22.01 28.69 -34.53
N TRP A 523 -23.31 28.57 -34.74
CA TRP A 523 -23.97 27.33 -35.19
C TRP A 523 -23.80 27.05 -36.68
N SER A 524 -23.15 27.94 -37.46
CA SER A 524 -23.00 27.76 -38.91
C SER A 524 -22.19 26.51 -39.31
N HIS A 525 -21.37 25.98 -38.40
CA HIS A 525 -20.55 24.79 -38.59
C HIS A 525 -21.10 23.51 -37.93
N VAL A 526 -22.24 23.58 -37.23
CA VAL A 526 -22.89 22.39 -36.62
C VAL A 526 -23.85 21.79 -37.64
N THR A 527 -23.32 21.09 -38.64
CA THR A 527 -24.13 20.32 -39.58
C THR A 527 -24.03 18.83 -39.26
N GLY A 528 -25.04 18.28 -38.58
CA GLY A 528 -25.22 16.83 -38.44
C GLY A 528 -25.79 16.37 -37.10
N ARG A 529 -27.13 16.21 -37.08
CA ARG A 529 -28.02 15.61 -36.06
C ARG A 529 -27.90 16.08 -34.61
#